data_AF-A0A3B4ZVH1-F1
#
_entry.id   AF-A0A3B4ZVH1-F1
#
_cell.length_a   1.000
_cell.length_b   1.000
_cell.length_c   1.000
_cell.angle_alpha   90.00
_cell.angle_beta   90.00
_cell.angle_gamma   90.00
#
_symmetry.space_group_name_H-M   'P 1'
#
loop_
_entity.id
_entity.type
_entity.pdbx_description
1 polymer ?
#
loop_
_entity_poly.entity_id
_entity_poly.type
_entity_poly.pdbx_seq_one_letter_code
_entity_poly.pdbx_strand_id
1 'polypeptide(L)'
;MLWAEPGEGPGLGKDSMHLTWSYTPPVVFLKTHKTGGSTVQNLLFRMGEKDGATFAFPHYTYQFNYPDKYLPEGSSNFDILCSHMRLDIGQLRSMMPPNTIYVTILREPVLTFESVFSCYTSTVPAFTFAKKAAAVEHRSALSMFLESPDSFWDPKEPRDGLAKNPMSFDLGLDDQQWDSWQTDLTELEETFQLVMIAEHFDESLVLLGALLKLEFEELAYVRLNARSAHSLTPLDDITKARIRAWNRMDVLLYDFFLKLFREKAAQYGLERLNRDVARLRASADRISKKCVSRKEVPPGELEDLIRPLQTDSATVLGYEVKGNLTKQEQGFCMRFVLPEHHYHAHLYFQQYGRAMRAVPAAVVYILWESRIQNYILIHHSGENDRRVGLRLGHAHGGCNRPSRLAGRCLTRLRVYGHA
;
A
#
# COMPACT_ATOMS: atom_id res chain seq x y z
N MET A 1 29.19 -7.43 -6.57
CA MET A 1 28.59 -8.74 -6.26
C MET A 1 27.72 -8.54 -5.02
N LEU A 2 26.40 -8.38 -5.20
CA LEU A 2 25.48 -7.91 -4.13
C LEU A 2 25.36 -8.89 -2.94
N TRP A 3 25.75 -10.16 -3.14
CA TRP A 3 25.48 -11.26 -2.21
C TRP A 3 26.71 -12.08 -1.82
N ALA A 4 27.92 -11.49 -1.87
CA ALA A 4 29.13 -12.21 -1.55
C ALA A 4 29.05 -12.85 -0.15
N GLU A 5 29.33 -14.16 -0.07
CA GLU A 5 29.51 -14.87 1.20
C GLU A 5 30.66 -14.23 1.98
N PRO A 6 30.55 -14.04 3.31
CA PRO A 6 31.71 -13.70 4.12
C PRO A 6 32.72 -14.85 4.02
N GLY A 7 33.93 -14.58 3.54
CA GLY A 7 35.00 -15.58 3.48
C GLY A 7 35.33 -16.11 4.88
N GLU A 8 35.43 -17.44 5.02
CA GLU A 8 35.93 -18.08 6.23
C GLU A 8 37.40 -17.67 6.47
N GLY A 9 37.61 -16.70 7.35
CA GLY A 9 38.92 -16.38 7.93
C GLY A 9 39.19 -17.26 9.15
N PRO A 10 40.47 -17.60 9.45
CA PRO A 10 40.80 -18.58 10.46
C PRO A 10 40.50 -18.06 11.88
N GLY A 11 39.92 -18.93 12.69
CA GLY A 11 39.42 -18.61 14.03
C GLY A 11 40.51 -18.25 15.04
N LEU A 12 40.20 -17.26 15.89
CA LEU A 12 40.91 -16.94 17.13
C LEU A 12 39.92 -16.33 18.14
N GLY A 13 39.79 -16.98 19.30
CA GLY A 13 39.55 -16.33 20.60
C GLY A 13 38.10 -15.96 20.98
N LYS A 14 37.62 -16.60 22.05
CA LYS A 14 36.42 -16.22 22.83
C LYS A 14 36.57 -14.84 23.50
N ASP A 15 35.40 -14.27 23.82
CA ASP A 15 35.13 -13.17 24.76
C ASP A 15 35.14 -11.74 24.20
N SER A 16 34.10 -11.40 23.44
CA SER A 16 33.32 -10.18 23.70
C SER A 16 31.93 -10.31 23.06
N MET A 17 30.87 -10.11 23.85
CA MET A 17 29.53 -9.85 23.31
C MET A 17 29.56 -8.47 22.66
N HIS A 18 29.97 -8.41 21.39
CA HIS A 18 29.63 -7.27 20.55
C HIS A 18 28.12 -7.29 20.31
N LEU A 19 27.39 -6.45 21.06
CA LEU A 19 26.11 -5.92 20.61
C LEU A 19 26.37 -5.16 19.30
N THR A 20 26.40 -5.86 18.17
CA THR A 20 26.14 -5.23 16.88
C THR A 20 24.64 -5.01 16.83
N TRP A 21 24.18 -3.81 17.19
CA TRP A 21 22.96 -3.30 16.59
C TRP A 21 23.17 -3.40 15.07
N SER A 22 22.59 -4.41 14.44
CA SER A 22 22.54 -4.46 12.98
C SER A 22 21.59 -3.34 12.58
N TYR A 23 22.13 -2.14 12.38
CA TYR A 23 21.38 -1.05 11.79
C TYR A 23 20.89 -1.52 10.43
N THR A 24 19.58 -1.73 10.32
CA THR A 24 18.94 -2.04 9.04
C THR A 24 19.15 -0.82 8.14
N PRO A 25 19.74 -0.99 6.95
CA PRO A 25 19.98 0.13 6.05
C PRO A 25 18.67 0.85 5.68
N PRO A 26 18.70 2.17 5.43
CA PRO A 26 17.53 2.88 4.96
C PRO A 26 17.00 2.23 3.69
N VAL A 27 15.68 2.14 3.57
CA VAL A 27 15.03 1.44 2.45
C VAL A 27 13.89 2.25 1.88
N VAL A 28 13.88 2.35 0.54
CA VAL A 28 12.71 2.73 -0.22
C VAL A 28 12.12 1.47 -0.84
N PHE A 29 10.85 1.23 -0.55
CA PHE A 29 10.00 0.35 -1.33
C PHE A 29 9.01 1.18 -2.14
N LEU A 30 9.33 1.40 -3.41
CA LEU A 30 8.37 2.02 -4.34
C LEU A 30 7.26 0.99 -4.59
N LYS A 31 6.11 1.24 -3.98
CA LYS A 31 4.99 0.31 -4.03
C LYS A 31 4.12 0.57 -5.26
N THR A 32 4.17 -0.36 -6.21
CA THR A 32 3.29 -0.36 -7.38
C THR A 32 1.90 -0.92 -7.05
N HIS A 33 0.91 -0.51 -7.83
CA HIS A 33 -0.48 -0.87 -7.65
C HIS A 33 -0.74 -2.33 -8.02
N LYS A 34 -1.40 -3.06 -7.09
CA LYS A 34 -1.95 -4.42 -7.30
C LYS A 34 -0.93 -5.52 -7.65
N THR A 35 0.32 -5.31 -7.25
CA THR A 35 1.46 -6.23 -7.44
C THR A 35 1.81 -7.06 -6.20
N GLY A 36 0.99 -7.00 -5.13
CA GLY A 36 1.27 -7.69 -3.86
C GLY A 36 2.03 -6.84 -2.84
N GLY A 37 2.22 -5.54 -3.11
CA GLY A 37 3.01 -4.65 -2.27
C GLY A 37 2.55 -4.47 -0.83
N SER A 38 1.26 -4.63 -0.49
CA SER A 38 0.79 -4.49 0.90
C SER A 38 1.42 -5.53 1.84
N THR A 39 1.75 -6.72 1.33
CA THR A 39 2.45 -7.76 2.10
C THR A 39 3.90 -7.35 2.40
N VAL A 40 4.61 -6.82 1.39
CA VAL A 40 5.99 -6.32 1.55
C VAL A 40 6.02 -5.11 2.48
N GLN A 41 5.05 -4.20 2.34
CA GLN A 41 4.91 -3.03 3.21
C GLN A 41 4.65 -3.42 4.67
N ASN A 42 3.81 -4.41 4.96
CA ASN A 42 3.62 -4.91 6.32
C ASN A 42 4.93 -5.43 6.93
N LEU A 43 5.73 -6.17 6.15
CA LEU A 43 7.04 -6.64 6.57
C LEU A 43 7.98 -5.48 6.92
N LEU A 44 8.07 -4.46 6.06
CA LEU A 44 8.89 -3.26 6.29
C LEU A 44 8.37 -2.41 7.46
N PHE A 45 7.05 -2.35 7.68
CA PHE A 45 6.46 -1.72 8.85
C PHE A 45 6.83 -2.42 10.15
N ARG A 46 6.76 -3.76 10.20
CA ARG A 46 7.19 -4.52 11.39
C ARG A 46 8.68 -4.36 11.67
N MET A 47 9.50 -4.41 10.61
CA MET A 47 10.93 -4.20 10.68
C MET A 47 11.25 -2.82 11.26
N GLY A 48 10.68 -1.76 10.70
CA GLY A 48 10.91 -0.40 11.19
C GLY A 48 10.32 -0.13 12.57
N GLU A 49 9.14 -0.69 12.92
CA GLU A 49 8.58 -0.57 14.27
C GLU A 49 9.49 -1.25 15.31
N LYS A 50 10.05 -2.42 14.97
CA LYS A 50 10.99 -3.15 15.82
C LYS A 50 12.31 -2.38 16.02
N ASP A 51 12.81 -1.74 14.97
CA ASP A 51 14.09 -1.02 14.98
C ASP A 51 13.96 0.44 15.48
N GLY A 52 12.74 0.94 15.66
CA GLY A 52 12.49 2.35 16.01
C GLY A 52 12.79 3.31 14.85
N ALA A 53 12.66 2.84 13.62
CA ALA A 53 12.95 3.57 12.40
C ALA A 53 11.96 4.73 12.15
N THR A 54 12.44 5.78 11.48
CA THR A 54 11.60 6.88 11.00
C THR A 54 11.03 6.57 9.62
N PHE A 55 9.73 6.83 9.46
CA PHE A 55 9.02 6.58 8.21
C PHE A 55 8.69 7.87 7.46
N ALA A 56 8.97 7.89 6.17
CA ALA A 56 8.36 8.85 5.25
C ALA A 56 6.89 8.46 5.06
N PHE A 57 5.98 9.26 5.62
CA PHE A 57 4.54 9.08 5.42
C PHE A 57 3.94 10.26 4.64
N PRO A 58 2.98 10.00 3.73
CA PRO A 58 2.14 11.04 3.18
C PRO A 58 1.29 11.68 4.27
N HIS A 59 1.20 13.01 4.28
CA HIS A 59 0.41 13.74 5.27
C HIS A 59 -1.09 13.58 4.99
N TYR A 60 -1.83 13.09 5.99
CA TYR A 60 -3.30 12.97 5.98
C TYR A 60 -3.89 12.07 4.88
N THR A 61 -3.07 11.23 4.23
CA THR A 61 -3.50 10.28 3.20
C THR A 61 -2.69 8.98 3.32
N TYR A 62 -2.91 8.01 2.41
CA TYR A 62 -2.14 6.76 2.35
C TYR A 62 -1.18 6.69 1.14
N GLN A 63 -1.15 7.73 0.30
CA GLN A 63 -0.34 7.81 -0.92
C GLN A 63 0.22 9.23 -1.12
N PHE A 64 1.46 9.35 -1.57
CA PHE A 64 2.13 10.64 -1.77
C PHE A 64 1.64 11.31 -3.06
N ASN A 65 0.88 12.40 -2.91
CA ASN A 65 0.47 13.35 -3.98
C ASN A 65 0.00 12.73 -5.30
N TYR A 66 -0.40 11.46 -5.27
CA TYR A 66 -0.79 10.70 -6.45
C TYR A 66 -2.06 11.30 -7.07
N PRO A 67 -2.12 11.52 -8.40
CA PRO A 67 -1.25 10.97 -9.45
C PRO A 67 -0.04 11.83 -9.85
N ASP A 68 0.26 12.90 -9.13
CA ASP A 68 1.40 13.78 -9.42
C ASP A 68 2.72 13.19 -8.92
N LYS A 69 3.84 13.57 -9.58
CA LYS A 69 5.21 13.16 -9.24
C LYS A 69 5.81 13.95 -8.04
N TYR A 70 5.18 15.05 -7.65
CA TYR A 70 5.73 15.98 -6.66
C TYR A 70 5.57 15.46 -5.23
N LEU A 71 6.62 15.49 -4.42
CA LEU A 71 6.57 15.19 -2.99
C LEU A 71 6.55 16.50 -2.19
N PRO A 72 5.72 16.60 -1.12
CA PRO A 72 5.69 17.81 -0.32
C PRO A 72 7.07 18.07 0.32
N GLU A 73 7.53 19.33 0.29
CA GLU A 73 8.71 19.75 1.06
C GLU A 73 8.54 19.40 2.54
N GLY A 74 9.54 18.76 3.14
CA GLY A 74 9.48 18.27 4.52
C GLY A 74 10.80 17.66 4.98
N SER A 75 10.78 17.08 6.18
CA SER A 75 11.95 16.42 6.80
C SER A 75 12.65 15.46 5.83
N SER A 76 13.97 15.52 5.80
CA SER A 76 14.82 14.60 5.03
C SER A 76 15.46 13.56 5.94
N ASN A 77 16.05 12.52 5.33
CA ASN A 77 16.74 11.42 6.00
C ASN A 77 15.81 10.47 6.77
N PHE A 78 14.68 10.10 6.17
CA PHE A 78 13.88 8.99 6.71
C PHE A 78 14.63 7.66 6.54
N ASP A 79 14.39 6.73 7.47
CA ASP A 79 14.93 5.37 7.36
C ASP A 79 14.10 4.53 6.39
N ILE A 80 12.78 4.69 6.35
CA ILE A 80 11.89 3.85 5.53
C ILE A 80 10.86 4.68 4.77
N LEU A 81 10.77 4.45 3.46
CA LEU A 81 9.64 4.88 2.63
C LEU A 81 9.02 3.64 1.98
N CYS A 82 7.72 3.40 2.18
CA CYS A 82 7.08 2.20 1.61
C CYS A 82 5.60 2.41 1.23
N SER A 83 5.20 3.64 0.90
CA SER A 83 3.82 3.99 0.49
C SER A 83 3.71 4.16 -1.03
N HIS A 84 2.48 4.16 -1.55
CA HIS A 84 2.22 4.46 -2.97
C HIS A 84 2.67 5.89 -3.32
N MET A 85 3.32 6.03 -4.46
CA MET A 85 3.71 7.31 -5.07
C MET A 85 3.94 7.13 -6.56
N ARG A 86 3.93 8.23 -7.30
CA ARG A 86 4.45 8.27 -8.66
C ARG A 86 5.93 8.66 -8.62
N LEU A 87 6.81 7.81 -9.14
CA LEU A 87 8.25 7.98 -8.98
C LEU A 87 8.75 9.27 -9.66
N ASP A 88 9.53 10.01 -8.89
CA ASP A 88 10.49 11.01 -9.35
C ASP A 88 11.81 10.69 -8.65
N ILE A 89 12.80 10.25 -9.41
CA ILE A 89 14.07 9.75 -8.86
C ILE A 89 14.82 10.86 -8.14
N GLY A 90 14.80 12.09 -8.66
CA GLY A 90 15.49 13.24 -8.08
C GLY A 90 14.91 13.62 -6.72
N GLN A 91 13.59 13.74 -6.64
CA GLN A 91 12.90 14.06 -5.39
C GLN A 91 13.04 12.92 -4.37
N LEU A 92 12.88 11.67 -4.82
CA LEU A 92 13.02 10.52 -3.94
C LEU A 92 14.43 10.41 -3.33
N ARG A 93 15.48 10.66 -4.13
CA ARG A 93 16.87 10.69 -3.63
C ARG A 93 17.11 11.82 -2.62
N SER A 94 16.41 12.94 -2.73
CA SER A 94 16.56 14.07 -1.80
C SER A 94 15.97 13.80 -0.40
N MET A 95 15.01 12.87 -0.30
CA MET A 95 14.34 12.53 0.97
C MET A 95 15.09 11.48 1.79
N MET A 96 15.97 10.72 1.15
CA MET A 96 16.58 9.52 1.72
C MET A 96 18.10 9.66 1.86
N PRO A 97 18.74 9.00 2.83
CA PRO A 97 20.20 9.01 2.95
C PRO A 97 20.90 8.43 1.70
N PRO A 98 22.15 8.83 1.38
CA PRO A 98 22.84 8.37 0.16
C PRO A 98 23.05 6.84 0.06
N ASN A 99 23.08 6.12 1.19
CA ASN A 99 23.26 4.67 1.25
C ASN A 99 21.93 3.88 1.25
N THR A 100 20.84 4.51 0.81
CA THR A 100 19.51 3.91 0.77
C THR A 100 19.42 2.79 -0.25
N ILE A 101 18.73 1.72 0.15
CA ILE A 101 18.40 0.59 -0.70
C ILE A 101 17.02 0.82 -1.32
N TYR A 102 16.97 0.87 -2.64
CA TYR A 102 15.78 1.04 -3.44
C TYR A 102 15.30 -0.30 -3.97
N VAL A 103 14.06 -0.62 -3.63
CA VAL A 103 13.35 -1.82 -4.07
C VAL A 103 11.98 -1.46 -4.60
N THR A 104 11.48 -2.27 -5.54
CA THR A 104 10.09 -2.20 -6.02
C THR A 104 9.62 -3.62 -6.33
N ILE A 105 8.36 -3.77 -6.73
CA ILE A 105 7.78 -5.06 -7.11
C ILE A 105 6.96 -4.90 -8.39
N LEU A 106 7.08 -5.86 -9.28
CA LEU A 106 6.27 -5.98 -10.49
C LEU A 106 5.49 -7.29 -10.47
N ARG A 107 4.48 -7.39 -11.32
CA ARG A 107 3.62 -8.55 -11.48
C ARG A 107 3.18 -8.66 -12.94
N GLU A 108 2.86 -9.86 -13.38
CA GLU A 108 2.42 -10.11 -14.76
C GLU A 108 1.33 -9.09 -15.20
N PRO A 109 1.53 -8.36 -16.31
CA PRO A 109 0.73 -7.19 -16.66
C PRO A 109 -0.77 -7.45 -16.82
N VAL A 110 -1.16 -8.63 -17.30
CA VAL A 110 -2.58 -8.98 -17.47
C VAL A 110 -3.25 -9.12 -16.12
N LEU A 111 -2.62 -9.83 -15.19
CA LEU A 111 -3.12 -10.00 -13.82
C LEU A 111 -3.12 -8.67 -13.04
N THR A 112 -2.12 -7.83 -13.27
CA THR A 112 -2.04 -6.50 -12.67
C THR A 112 -3.17 -5.61 -13.18
N PHE A 113 -3.34 -5.50 -14.49
CA PHE A 113 -4.36 -4.64 -15.09
C PHE A 113 -5.78 -5.07 -14.73
N GLU A 114 -6.10 -6.36 -14.74
CA GLU A 114 -7.42 -6.84 -14.29
C GLU A 114 -7.67 -6.46 -12.83
N SER A 115 -6.67 -6.62 -11.97
CA SER A 115 -6.80 -6.28 -10.55
C SER A 115 -6.92 -4.77 -10.32
N VAL A 116 -6.20 -3.95 -11.11
CA VAL A 116 -6.31 -2.48 -11.10
C VAL A 116 -7.69 -2.06 -11.58
N PHE A 117 -8.15 -2.58 -12.72
CA PHE A 117 -9.47 -2.30 -13.26
C PHE A 117 -10.54 -2.57 -12.21
N SER A 118 -10.56 -3.80 -11.65
CA SER A 118 -11.51 -4.22 -10.61
C SER A 118 -11.46 -3.29 -9.38
N CYS A 119 -10.27 -3.05 -8.84
CA CYS A 119 -10.09 -2.28 -7.60
C CYS A 119 -10.43 -0.79 -7.75
N TYR A 120 -10.19 -0.21 -8.91
CA TYR A 120 -10.33 1.23 -9.18
C TYR A 120 -11.49 1.55 -10.13
N THR A 121 -12.40 0.58 -10.36
CA THR A 121 -13.52 0.73 -11.31
C THR A 121 -14.37 1.98 -11.04
N SER A 122 -14.49 2.39 -9.78
CA SER A 122 -15.33 3.52 -9.35
C SER A 122 -14.55 4.82 -9.09
N THR A 123 -13.22 4.82 -9.22
CA THR A 123 -12.36 5.96 -8.87
C THR A 123 -11.52 6.48 -10.02
N VAL A 124 -11.12 5.62 -10.96
CA VAL A 124 -10.47 6.02 -12.22
C VAL A 124 -11.57 6.43 -13.22
N PRO A 125 -11.54 7.67 -13.74
CA PRO A 125 -12.57 8.17 -14.66
C PRO A 125 -12.82 7.26 -15.87
N ALA A 126 -11.78 6.81 -16.58
CA ALA A 126 -11.89 5.93 -17.73
C ALA A 126 -12.66 4.62 -17.41
N PHE A 127 -12.33 3.98 -16.28
CA PHE A 127 -13.02 2.76 -15.84
C PHE A 127 -14.45 3.04 -15.40
N THR A 128 -14.68 4.19 -14.75
CA THR A 128 -16.02 4.60 -14.31
C THR A 128 -16.94 4.83 -15.51
N PHE A 129 -16.44 5.46 -16.57
CA PHE A 129 -17.19 5.65 -17.81
C PHE A 129 -17.47 4.32 -18.51
N ALA A 130 -16.50 3.42 -18.59
CA ALA A 130 -16.71 2.07 -19.11
C ALA A 130 -17.76 1.28 -18.30
N LYS A 131 -17.74 1.37 -16.96
CA LYS A 131 -18.76 0.75 -16.08
C LYS A 131 -20.16 1.31 -16.33
N LYS A 132 -20.29 2.62 -16.54
CA LYS A 132 -21.58 3.27 -16.85
C LYS A 132 -22.11 2.83 -18.21
N ALA A 133 -21.27 2.84 -19.24
CA ALA A 133 -21.64 2.37 -20.57
C ALA A 133 -22.04 0.88 -20.55
N ALA A 134 -21.28 0.05 -19.81
CA ALA A 134 -21.53 -1.38 -19.72
C ALA A 134 -22.84 -1.70 -18.99
N ALA A 135 -23.27 -0.85 -18.05
CA ALA A 135 -24.56 -0.97 -17.39
C ALA A 135 -25.73 -0.73 -18.35
N VAL A 136 -25.57 0.16 -19.35
CA VAL A 136 -26.58 0.42 -20.39
C VAL A 136 -26.69 -0.75 -21.36
N GLU A 137 -25.56 -1.35 -21.73
CA GLU A 137 -25.52 -2.47 -22.69
C GLU A 137 -25.67 -3.86 -22.04
N HIS A 138 -25.75 -3.93 -20.71
CA HIS A 138 -25.75 -5.18 -19.93
C HIS A 138 -24.52 -6.08 -20.19
N ARG A 139 -23.32 -5.46 -20.21
CA ARG A 139 -22.04 -6.12 -20.53
C ARG A 139 -21.05 -6.04 -19.37
N SER A 140 -19.94 -6.77 -19.50
CA SER A 140 -18.79 -6.60 -18.61
C SER A 140 -18.12 -5.24 -18.84
N ALA A 141 -17.87 -4.48 -17.78
CA ALA A 141 -17.17 -3.20 -17.84
C ALA A 141 -15.75 -3.33 -18.42
N LEU A 142 -15.04 -4.40 -18.07
CA LEU A 142 -13.70 -4.67 -18.61
C LEU A 142 -13.77 -4.96 -20.12
N SER A 143 -14.75 -5.76 -20.56
CA SER A 143 -14.95 -6.02 -21.99
C SER A 143 -15.31 -4.76 -22.75
N MET A 144 -16.19 -3.91 -22.19
CA MET A 144 -16.56 -2.63 -22.79
C MET A 144 -15.35 -1.71 -22.96
N PHE A 145 -14.52 -1.60 -21.91
CA PHE A 145 -13.30 -0.80 -21.95
C PHE A 145 -12.34 -1.31 -23.04
N LEU A 146 -12.05 -2.62 -23.08
CA LEU A 146 -11.05 -3.19 -23.97
C LEU A 146 -11.44 -3.23 -25.45
N GLU A 147 -12.72 -3.00 -25.79
CA GLU A 147 -13.16 -2.91 -27.19
C GLU A 147 -12.83 -1.56 -27.83
N SER A 148 -12.80 -0.50 -27.04
CA SER A 148 -12.51 0.85 -27.50
C SER A 148 -11.82 1.66 -26.38
N PRO A 149 -10.62 1.24 -25.92
CA PRO A 149 -9.99 1.83 -24.75
C PRO A 149 -9.68 3.32 -24.96
N ASP A 150 -9.32 3.72 -26.18
CA ASP A 150 -9.08 5.11 -26.57
C ASP A 150 -10.32 6.01 -26.48
N SER A 151 -11.54 5.44 -26.42
CA SER A 151 -12.77 6.22 -26.19
C SER A 151 -13.03 6.54 -24.72
N PHE A 152 -12.33 5.85 -23.80
CA PHE A 152 -12.49 6.02 -22.37
C PHE A 152 -11.28 6.69 -21.70
N TRP A 153 -10.07 6.41 -22.20
CA TRP A 153 -8.82 6.89 -21.63
C TRP A 153 -8.42 8.25 -22.22
N ASP A 154 -8.19 9.25 -21.37
CA ASP A 154 -7.64 10.55 -21.76
C ASP A 154 -6.25 10.75 -21.12
N PRO A 155 -5.16 10.85 -21.91
CA PRO A 155 -3.83 11.12 -21.35
C PRO A 155 -3.70 12.49 -20.66
N LYS A 156 -4.67 13.39 -20.85
CA LYS A 156 -4.70 14.71 -20.19
C LYS A 156 -5.47 14.69 -18.87
N GLU A 157 -6.18 13.62 -18.54
CA GLU A 157 -6.83 13.44 -17.24
C GLU A 157 -5.84 12.73 -16.29
N PRO A 158 -5.25 13.43 -15.31
CA PRO A 158 -4.20 12.83 -14.46
C PRO A 158 -4.69 11.58 -13.70
N ARG A 159 -5.98 11.50 -13.37
CA ARG A 159 -6.56 10.36 -12.65
C ARG A 159 -6.72 9.11 -13.51
N ASP A 160 -6.53 9.22 -14.82
CA ASP A 160 -6.53 8.08 -15.75
C ASP A 160 -5.16 7.39 -15.86
N GLY A 161 -4.16 7.81 -15.08
CA GLY A 161 -2.82 7.19 -15.11
C GLY A 161 -2.80 5.68 -14.89
N LEU A 162 -3.69 5.15 -14.05
CA LEU A 162 -3.82 3.70 -13.84
C LEU A 162 -4.60 2.96 -14.94
N ALA A 163 -5.25 3.70 -15.84
CA ALA A 163 -6.03 3.10 -16.93
C ALA A 163 -5.19 2.60 -18.10
N LYS A 164 -3.88 2.91 -18.12
CA LYS A 164 -2.93 2.40 -19.12
C LYS A 164 -1.54 2.28 -18.49
N ASN A 165 -0.89 1.14 -18.69
CA ASN A 165 0.45 0.84 -18.16
C ASN A 165 0.62 1.18 -16.66
N PRO A 166 -0.25 0.68 -15.75
CA PRO A 166 -0.26 1.11 -14.35
C PRO A 166 1.10 0.96 -13.62
N MET A 167 1.90 -0.07 -13.91
CA MET A 167 3.22 -0.22 -13.26
C MET A 167 4.23 0.79 -13.80
N SER A 168 4.24 1.03 -15.11
CA SER A 168 5.07 2.06 -15.74
C SER A 168 4.68 3.45 -15.23
N PHE A 169 3.37 3.70 -15.07
CA PHE A 169 2.85 4.94 -14.53
C PHE A 169 3.34 5.17 -13.09
N ASP A 170 3.25 4.18 -12.21
CA ASP A 170 3.79 4.23 -10.84
C ASP A 170 5.31 4.50 -10.82
N LEU A 171 6.05 3.91 -11.77
CA LEU A 171 7.48 4.12 -11.97
C LEU A 171 7.82 5.45 -12.65
N GLY A 172 6.84 6.33 -12.82
CA GLY A 172 7.06 7.69 -13.32
C GLY A 172 7.31 7.76 -14.82
N LEU A 173 7.15 6.66 -15.56
CA LEU A 173 7.26 6.66 -17.01
C LEU A 173 6.05 7.36 -17.62
N ASP A 174 6.28 8.17 -18.64
CA ASP A 174 5.22 8.92 -19.32
C ASP A 174 4.81 8.21 -20.62
N ASP A 175 3.52 7.89 -20.76
CA ASP A 175 2.95 7.09 -21.87
C ASP A 175 3.17 7.68 -23.27
N GLN A 176 3.62 8.94 -23.38
CA GLN A 176 3.74 9.67 -24.64
C GLN A 176 5.12 9.59 -25.30
N GLN A 177 6.14 9.05 -24.63
CA GLN A 177 7.51 8.96 -25.16
C GLN A 177 7.93 7.51 -25.36
N TRP A 178 7.51 6.92 -26.48
CA TRP A 178 7.83 5.52 -26.80
C TRP A 178 9.25 5.32 -27.35
N ASP A 179 10.00 6.37 -27.65
CA ASP A 179 11.35 6.23 -28.21
C ASP A 179 12.43 6.12 -27.11
N SER A 180 12.11 6.47 -25.87
CA SER A 180 13.07 6.51 -24.75
C SER A 180 13.07 5.26 -23.87
N TRP A 181 12.17 4.29 -24.10
CA TRP A 181 11.91 3.21 -23.15
C TRP A 181 13.16 2.43 -22.72
N GLN A 182 14.13 2.21 -23.62
CA GLN A 182 15.38 1.54 -23.24
C GLN A 182 16.19 2.35 -22.22
N THR A 183 16.31 3.66 -22.45
CA THR A 183 17.01 4.58 -21.54
C THR A 183 16.31 4.64 -20.19
N ASP A 184 14.97 4.71 -20.22
CA ASP A 184 14.15 4.73 -19.01
C ASP A 184 14.31 3.43 -18.20
N LEU A 185 14.28 2.27 -18.86
CA LEU A 185 14.50 0.98 -18.19
C LEU A 185 15.92 0.84 -17.62
N THR A 186 16.93 1.38 -18.29
CA THR A 186 18.30 1.43 -17.77
C THR A 186 18.40 2.33 -16.53
N GLU A 187 17.78 3.51 -16.53
CA GLU A 187 17.77 4.39 -15.34
C GLU A 187 17.08 3.72 -14.14
N LEU A 188 15.99 2.98 -14.39
CA LEU A 188 15.32 2.19 -13.38
C LEU A 188 16.20 1.04 -12.87
N GLU A 189 16.91 0.32 -13.76
CA GLU A 189 17.86 -0.72 -13.38
C GLU A 189 19.00 -0.18 -12.48
N GLU A 190 19.55 0.98 -12.82
CA GLU A 190 20.58 1.65 -12.04
C GLU A 190 20.05 2.16 -10.68
N THR A 191 18.77 2.53 -10.63
CA THR A 191 18.13 3.04 -9.42
C THR A 191 17.78 1.93 -8.43
N PHE A 192 17.15 0.85 -8.89
CA PHE A 192 16.63 -0.21 -8.02
C PHE A 192 17.62 -1.36 -7.83
N GLN A 193 18.09 -1.58 -6.60
CA GLN A 193 18.96 -2.71 -6.29
C GLN A 193 18.23 -4.05 -6.45
N LEU A 194 16.92 -4.08 -6.22
CA LEU A 194 16.06 -5.23 -6.46
C LEU A 194 14.68 -4.81 -6.98
N VAL A 195 14.33 -5.31 -8.17
CA VAL A 195 12.94 -5.34 -8.66
C VAL A 195 12.40 -6.73 -8.40
N MET A 196 11.49 -6.85 -7.43
CA MET A 196 10.84 -8.10 -7.05
C MET A 196 9.81 -8.51 -8.11
N ILE A 197 9.53 -9.81 -8.22
CA ILE A 197 8.51 -10.36 -9.12
C ILE A 197 7.47 -11.12 -8.30
N ALA A 198 6.20 -10.72 -8.40
CA ALA A 198 5.12 -11.30 -7.61
C ALA A 198 4.87 -12.79 -7.90
N GLU A 199 5.15 -13.26 -9.11
CA GLU A 199 5.09 -14.67 -9.50
C GLU A 199 6.21 -15.51 -8.85
N HIS A 200 7.28 -14.86 -8.39
CA HIS A 200 8.43 -15.42 -7.67
C HIS A 200 8.53 -14.77 -6.28
N PHE A 201 7.40 -14.66 -5.58
CA PHE A 201 7.29 -13.85 -4.35
C PHE A 201 8.21 -14.34 -3.22
N ASP A 202 8.30 -15.65 -3.01
CA ASP A 202 9.14 -16.20 -1.95
C ASP A 202 10.63 -16.00 -2.26
N GLU A 203 11.04 -16.23 -3.51
CA GLU A 203 12.39 -15.94 -4.00
C GLU A 203 12.71 -14.45 -3.86
N SER A 204 11.77 -13.58 -4.22
CA SER A 204 11.89 -12.14 -4.08
C SER A 204 12.09 -11.71 -2.63
N LEU A 205 11.37 -12.33 -1.68
CA LEU A 205 11.56 -12.07 -0.25
C LEU A 205 12.89 -12.57 0.28
N VAL A 206 13.39 -13.71 -0.20
CA VAL A 206 14.73 -14.20 0.18
C VAL A 206 15.81 -13.22 -0.30
N LEU A 207 15.72 -12.74 -1.54
CA LEU A 207 16.65 -11.74 -2.06
C LEU A 207 16.53 -10.40 -1.31
N LEU A 208 15.31 -9.95 -1.00
CA LEU A 208 15.08 -8.75 -0.18
C LEU A 208 15.69 -8.90 1.23
N GLY A 209 15.46 -10.05 1.86
CA GLY A 209 15.98 -10.35 3.19
C GLY A 209 17.49 -10.39 3.23
N ALA A 210 18.12 -10.97 2.21
CA ALA A 210 19.57 -10.87 2.07
C ALA A 210 20.03 -9.40 1.97
N LEU A 211 19.27 -8.53 1.26
CA LEU A 211 19.61 -7.10 1.03
C LEU A 211 19.64 -6.31 2.32
N LEU A 212 18.61 -6.56 3.11
CA LEU A 212 18.33 -5.85 4.35
C LEU A 212 18.92 -6.58 5.57
N LYS A 213 19.58 -7.72 5.37
CA LYS A 213 20.15 -8.60 6.41
C LYS A 213 19.10 -9.04 7.44
N LEU A 214 17.93 -9.45 6.94
CA LEU A 214 16.80 -9.92 7.74
C LEU A 214 16.81 -11.43 7.91
N GLU A 215 16.39 -11.87 9.09
CA GLU A 215 16.16 -13.29 9.36
C GLU A 215 14.83 -13.77 8.77
N PHE A 216 14.71 -15.08 8.53
CA PHE A 216 13.50 -15.66 7.91
C PHE A 216 12.23 -15.49 8.75
N GLU A 217 12.38 -15.40 10.07
CA GLU A 217 11.32 -15.08 11.02
C GLU A 217 10.72 -13.68 10.75
N GLU A 218 11.56 -12.74 10.35
CA GLU A 218 11.16 -11.35 10.08
C GLU A 218 10.49 -11.22 8.71
N LEU A 219 10.91 -12.07 7.77
CA LEU A 219 10.33 -12.20 6.44
C LEU A 219 9.01 -12.97 6.41
N ALA A 220 8.65 -13.67 7.48
CA ALA A 220 7.41 -14.43 7.56
C ALA A 220 6.20 -13.54 7.26
N TYR A 221 5.27 -14.01 6.44
CA TYR A 221 4.16 -13.18 5.98
C TYR A 221 2.85 -13.94 5.91
N VAL A 222 1.75 -13.19 5.88
CA VAL A 222 0.47 -13.62 5.35
C VAL A 222 0.16 -12.81 4.11
N ARG A 223 -0.58 -13.38 3.17
CA ARG A 223 -0.98 -12.67 1.96
C ARG A 223 -2.05 -11.64 2.31
N LEU A 224 -1.69 -10.37 2.31
CA LEU A 224 -2.63 -9.28 2.55
C LEU A 224 -3.33 -8.86 1.25
N ASN A 225 -4.55 -8.35 1.38
CA ASN A 225 -5.39 -7.92 0.26
C ASN A 225 -5.69 -9.02 -0.79
N ALA A 226 -5.77 -10.28 -0.34
CA ALA A 226 -6.19 -11.38 -1.18
C ALA A 226 -7.70 -11.29 -1.48
N ARG A 227 -8.06 -11.36 -2.77
CA ARG A 227 -9.46 -11.42 -3.21
C ARG A 227 -10.00 -12.83 -3.02
N SER A 228 -11.28 -12.94 -2.66
CA SER A 228 -12.00 -14.21 -2.72
C SER A 228 -11.94 -14.81 -4.11
N ALA A 229 -11.76 -16.13 -4.20
CA ALA A 229 -11.80 -16.86 -5.47
C ALA A 229 -13.11 -16.64 -6.24
N HIS A 230 -14.22 -16.38 -5.53
CA HIS A 230 -15.53 -16.11 -6.12
C HIS A 230 -15.59 -14.74 -6.82
N SER A 231 -14.68 -13.83 -6.47
CA SER A 231 -14.56 -12.52 -7.12
C SER A 231 -13.61 -12.53 -8.31
N LEU A 232 -12.99 -13.68 -8.64
CA LEU A 232 -12.10 -13.81 -9.78
C LEU A 232 -12.86 -14.37 -10.97
N THR A 233 -13.01 -13.58 -12.03
CA THR A 233 -13.50 -14.08 -13.32
C THR A 233 -12.32 -14.52 -14.17
N PRO A 234 -12.28 -15.79 -14.64
CA PRO A 234 -11.25 -16.22 -15.58
C PRO A 234 -11.28 -15.37 -16.86
N LEU A 235 -10.13 -14.90 -17.31
CA LEU A 235 -9.99 -14.16 -18.56
C LEU A 235 -9.75 -15.14 -19.71
N ASP A 236 -10.49 -14.99 -20.81
CA ASP A 236 -10.21 -15.68 -22.06
C ASP A 236 -8.97 -15.11 -22.76
N ASP A 237 -8.42 -15.88 -23.71
CA ASP A 237 -7.15 -15.51 -24.36
C ASP A 237 -7.26 -14.27 -25.23
N ILE A 238 -8.44 -13.97 -25.78
CA ILE A 238 -8.71 -12.74 -26.54
C ILE A 238 -8.60 -11.53 -25.62
N THR A 239 -9.18 -11.61 -24.44
CA THR A 239 -9.16 -10.57 -23.40
C THR A 239 -7.73 -10.36 -22.91
N LYS A 240 -6.98 -11.43 -22.63
CA LYS A 240 -5.55 -11.33 -22.27
C LYS A 240 -4.74 -10.64 -23.36
N ALA A 241 -4.95 -10.99 -24.62
CA ALA A 241 -4.26 -10.38 -25.75
C ALA A 241 -4.57 -8.87 -25.87
N ARG A 242 -5.84 -8.48 -25.71
CA ARG A 242 -6.26 -7.06 -25.69
C ARG A 242 -5.59 -6.29 -24.55
N ILE A 243 -5.55 -6.87 -23.34
CA ILE A 243 -4.89 -6.25 -22.18
C ILE A 243 -3.39 -6.06 -22.43
N ARG A 244 -2.70 -7.06 -22.99
CA ARG A 244 -1.27 -6.95 -23.34
C ARG A 244 -1.02 -5.89 -24.41
N ALA A 245 -1.87 -5.82 -25.43
CA ALA A 245 -1.75 -4.83 -26.48
C ALA A 245 -1.95 -3.40 -25.95
N TRP A 246 -2.94 -3.22 -25.06
CA TRP A 246 -3.22 -1.93 -24.43
C TRP A 246 -2.10 -1.49 -23.47
N ASN A 247 -1.57 -2.42 -22.68
CA ASN A 247 -0.55 -2.17 -21.67
C ASN A 247 0.86 -2.57 -22.14
N ARG A 248 1.22 -2.20 -23.37
CA ARG A 248 2.47 -2.64 -24.02
C ARG A 248 3.73 -2.24 -23.24
N MET A 249 3.74 -1.09 -22.57
CA MET A 249 4.91 -0.64 -21.81
C MET A 249 5.11 -1.51 -20.57
N ASP A 250 4.02 -1.85 -19.86
CA ASP A 250 4.09 -2.77 -18.72
C ASP A 250 4.56 -4.17 -19.14
N VAL A 251 4.23 -4.62 -20.35
CA VAL A 251 4.75 -5.89 -20.91
C VAL A 251 6.26 -5.82 -21.12
N LEU A 252 6.77 -4.76 -21.76
CA LEU A 252 8.21 -4.57 -21.97
C LEU A 252 8.97 -4.44 -20.65
N LEU A 253 8.45 -3.62 -19.74
CA LEU A 253 8.96 -3.42 -18.39
C LEU A 253 9.06 -4.75 -17.62
N TYR A 254 7.97 -5.52 -17.59
CA TYR A 254 7.91 -6.79 -16.88
C TYR A 254 8.88 -7.81 -17.48
N ASP A 255 8.91 -7.97 -18.81
CA ASP A 255 9.79 -8.93 -19.48
C ASP A 255 11.28 -8.60 -19.25
N PHE A 256 11.64 -7.31 -19.28
CA PHE A 256 12.98 -6.84 -18.98
C PHE A 256 13.40 -7.17 -17.53
N PHE A 257 12.60 -6.77 -16.54
CA PHE A 257 12.93 -6.99 -15.15
C PHE A 257 12.79 -8.45 -14.70
N LEU A 258 11.93 -9.25 -15.33
CA LEU A 258 11.88 -10.69 -15.10
C LEU A 258 13.20 -11.38 -15.52
N LYS A 259 13.79 -10.94 -16.64
CA LYS A 259 15.11 -11.42 -17.05
C LYS A 259 16.19 -11.04 -16.03
N LEU A 260 16.25 -9.76 -15.63
CA LEU A 260 17.21 -9.30 -14.61
C LEU A 260 17.01 -9.97 -13.25
N PHE A 261 15.77 -10.25 -12.85
CA PHE A 261 15.45 -10.98 -11.64
C PHE A 261 16.05 -12.39 -11.67
N ARG A 262 15.91 -13.12 -12.79
CA ARG A 262 16.50 -14.45 -12.98
C ARG A 262 18.03 -14.41 -12.90
N GLU A 263 18.64 -13.37 -13.45
CA GLU A 263 20.09 -13.16 -13.34
C GLU A 263 20.51 -12.91 -11.89
N LYS A 264 19.79 -12.07 -11.14
CA LYS A 264 20.04 -11.85 -9.69
C LYS A 264 19.85 -13.13 -8.87
N ALA A 265 18.82 -13.92 -9.17
CA ALA A 265 18.60 -15.22 -8.55
C ALA A 265 19.75 -16.20 -8.83
N ALA A 266 20.27 -16.23 -10.06
CA ALA A 266 21.44 -17.04 -10.41
C ALA A 266 22.71 -16.55 -9.70
N GLN A 267 22.91 -15.23 -9.57
CA GLN A 267 24.03 -14.65 -8.83
C GLN A 267 23.98 -14.93 -7.32
N TYR A 268 22.78 -15.01 -6.73
CA TYR A 268 22.59 -15.46 -5.35
C TYR A 268 22.90 -16.96 -5.18
N GLY A 269 22.74 -17.74 -6.25
CA GLY A 269 22.92 -19.19 -6.29
C GLY A 269 21.59 -19.93 -6.15
N LEU A 270 21.16 -20.62 -7.20
CA LEU A 270 19.84 -21.25 -7.27
C LEU A 270 19.63 -22.33 -6.19
N GLU A 271 20.64 -23.15 -5.91
CA GLU A 271 20.58 -24.15 -4.83
C GLU A 271 20.45 -23.51 -3.45
N ARG A 272 21.16 -22.40 -3.22
CA ARG A 272 21.05 -21.62 -1.98
C ARG A 272 19.65 -21.00 -1.87
N LEU A 273 19.17 -20.36 -2.95
CA LEU A 273 17.84 -19.76 -3.04
C LEU A 273 16.74 -20.77 -2.71
N ASN A 274 16.78 -21.97 -3.28
CA ASN A 274 15.79 -23.02 -3.01
C ASN A 274 15.76 -23.43 -1.53
N ARG A 275 16.93 -23.59 -0.90
CA ARG A 275 17.01 -23.90 0.53
C ARG A 275 16.46 -22.76 1.39
N ASP A 276 16.82 -21.53 1.07
CA ASP A 276 16.40 -20.36 1.84
C ASP A 276 14.90 -20.06 1.65
N VAL A 277 14.33 -20.32 0.46
CA VAL A 277 12.87 -20.32 0.24
C VAL A 277 12.17 -21.37 1.10
N ALA A 278 12.73 -22.57 1.23
CA ALA A 278 12.16 -23.60 2.10
C ALA A 278 12.18 -23.16 3.58
N ARG A 279 13.25 -22.49 4.03
CA ARG A 279 13.36 -21.93 5.39
C ARG A 279 12.38 -20.78 5.63
N LEU A 280 12.21 -19.89 4.64
CA LEU A 280 11.20 -18.83 4.67
C LEU A 280 9.80 -19.41 4.84
N ARG A 281 9.42 -20.37 4.00
CA ARG A 281 8.11 -21.04 4.06
C ARG A 281 7.86 -21.72 5.41
N ALA A 282 8.85 -22.44 5.93
CA ALA A 282 8.75 -23.07 7.24
C ALA A 282 8.55 -22.03 8.38
N SER A 283 9.20 -20.87 8.29
CA SER A 283 9.06 -19.78 9.26
C SER A 283 7.69 -19.10 9.16
N ALA A 284 7.23 -18.83 7.94
CA ALA A 284 5.89 -18.30 7.67
C ALA A 284 4.80 -19.25 8.20
N ASP A 285 4.92 -20.56 7.97
CA ASP A 285 3.98 -21.56 8.47
C ASP A 285 3.97 -21.64 9.99
N ARG A 286 5.15 -21.65 10.63
CA ARG A 286 5.28 -21.69 12.08
C ARG A 286 4.63 -20.46 12.73
N ILE A 287 4.91 -19.28 12.21
CA ILE A 287 4.35 -18.02 12.73
C ILE A 287 2.85 -17.93 12.43
N SER A 288 2.42 -18.34 11.24
CA SER A 288 0.99 -18.38 10.89
C SER A 288 0.22 -19.32 11.83
N LYS A 289 0.72 -20.51 12.15
CA LYS A 289 0.10 -21.44 13.12
C LYS A 289 0.04 -20.87 14.55
N LYS A 290 1.01 -20.04 14.91
CA LYS A 290 1.03 -19.33 16.20
C LYS A 290 -0.04 -18.23 16.25
N CYS A 291 -0.15 -17.44 15.19
CA CYS A 291 -0.90 -16.19 15.19
C CYS A 291 -2.31 -16.27 14.62
N VAL A 292 -2.60 -17.19 13.70
CA VAL A 292 -3.83 -17.21 12.92
C VAL A 292 -4.68 -18.42 13.30
N SER A 293 -5.92 -18.19 13.73
CA SER A 293 -6.92 -19.24 13.97
C SER A 293 -7.65 -19.63 12.69
N ARG A 294 -8.02 -18.63 11.88
CA ARG A 294 -8.73 -18.81 10.60
C ARG A 294 -8.11 -17.95 9.51
N LYS A 295 -7.90 -18.55 8.34
CA LYS A 295 -7.45 -17.88 7.11
C LYS A 295 -8.65 -17.58 6.22
N GLU A 296 -8.50 -16.63 5.30
CA GLU A 296 -9.51 -16.36 4.26
C GLU A 296 -10.88 -15.96 4.84
N VAL A 297 -10.86 -15.20 5.94
CA VAL A 297 -12.07 -14.82 6.68
C VAL A 297 -12.75 -13.64 5.98
N PRO A 298 -14.08 -13.70 5.75
CA PRO A 298 -14.83 -12.57 5.20
C PRO A 298 -14.77 -11.33 6.10
N PRO A 299 -14.81 -10.11 5.54
CA PRO A 299 -14.67 -8.88 6.31
C PRO A 299 -15.75 -8.69 7.39
N GLY A 300 -16.97 -9.20 7.18
CA GLY A 300 -18.07 -9.10 8.14
C GLY A 300 -17.88 -9.93 9.41
N GLU A 301 -16.97 -10.90 9.41
CA GLU A 301 -16.64 -11.72 10.58
C GLU A 301 -15.37 -11.23 11.32
N LEU A 302 -14.68 -10.23 10.78
CA LEU A 302 -13.43 -9.72 11.34
C LEU A 302 -13.69 -8.52 12.26
N GLU A 303 -12.90 -8.45 13.33
CA GLU A 303 -12.79 -7.25 14.17
C GLU A 303 -12.33 -6.04 13.34
N ASP A 304 -12.82 -4.84 13.70
CA ASP A 304 -12.62 -3.61 12.90
C ASP A 304 -11.15 -3.31 12.62
N LEU A 305 -10.26 -3.55 13.59
CA LEU A 305 -8.83 -3.24 13.49
C LEU A 305 -8.10 -4.12 12.46
N ILE A 306 -8.56 -5.33 12.21
CA ILE A 306 -7.96 -6.29 11.27
C ILE A 306 -8.82 -6.49 10.02
N ARG A 307 -9.93 -5.76 9.89
CA ARG A 307 -10.79 -5.79 8.73
C ARG A 307 -10.10 -5.08 7.56
N PRO A 308 -9.84 -5.78 6.43
CA PRO A 308 -9.23 -5.16 5.26
C PRO A 308 -10.21 -4.21 4.56
N LEU A 309 -9.68 -3.18 3.91
CA LEU A 309 -10.46 -2.28 3.07
C LEU A 309 -11.14 -3.08 1.94
N GLN A 310 -12.42 -2.83 1.74
CA GLN A 310 -13.20 -3.48 0.69
C GLN A 310 -13.24 -2.64 -0.58
N THR A 311 -13.48 -3.32 -1.71
CA THR A 311 -13.70 -2.71 -3.01
C THR A 311 -15.11 -3.03 -3.49
N ASP A 312 -15.67 -2.21 -4.37
CA ASP A 312 -17.02 -2.44 -4.92
C ASP A 312 -17.13 -3.73 -5.74
N SER A 313 -16.01 -4.22 -6.29
CA SER A 313 -15.98 -5.28 -7.29
C SER A 313 -15.43 -6.60 -6.79
N ALA A 314 -14.80 -6.63 -5.62
CA ALA A 314 -14.25 -7.85 -5.05
C ALA A 314 -14.24 -7.82 -3.52
N THR A 315 -14.58 -8.96 -2.92
CA THR A 315 -14.43 -9.18 -1.49
C THR A 315 -12.97 -9.47 -1.17
N VAL A 316 -12.40 -8.66 -0.29
CA VAL A 316 -11.04 -8.82 0.21
C VAL A 316 -11.10 -9.57 1.54
N LEU A 317 -10.38 -10.69 1.61
CA LEU A 317 -10.36 -11.59 2.76
C LEU A 317 -9.25 -11.20 3.75
N GLY A 318 -9.46 -11.54 5.02
CA GLY A 318 -8.48 -11.31 6.08
C GLY A 318 -8.17 -12.57 6.90
N TYR A 319 -7.63 -12.34 8.10
CA TYR A 319 -7.16 -13.39 8.99
C TYR A 319 -7.70 -13.12 10.39
N GLU A 320 -8.22 -14.16 11.05
CA GLU A 320 -8.60 -14.09 12.46
C GLU A 320 -7.38 -14.41 13.32
N VAL A 321 -7.12 -13.57 14.32
CA VAL A 321 -6.01 -13.76 15.25
C VAL A 321 -6.40 -14.76 16.33
N LYS A 322 -5.47 -15.65 16.67
CA LYS A 322 -5.68 -16.67 17.69
C LYS A 322 -5.90 -16.03 19.07
N GLY A 323 -6.88 -16.54 19.81
CA GLY A 323 -7.11 -16.15 21.22
C GLY A 323 -6.11 -16.78 22.20
N ASN A 324 -6.22 -16.41 23.48
CA ASN A 324 -5.40 -16.94 24.58
C ASN A 324 -3.88 -16.74 24.41
N LEU A 325 -3.49 -15.65 23.75
CA LEU A 325 -2.08 -15.25 23.59
C LEU A 325 -1.64 -14.40 24.79
N THR A 326 -0.35 -14.45 25.12
CA THR A 326 0.24 -13.45 26.03
C THR A 326 0.13 -12.05 25.40
N LYS A 327 0.19 -10.98 26.20
CA LYS A 327 0.11 -9.60 25.67
C LYS A 327 1.15 -9.30 24.59
N GLN A 328 2.36 -9.81 24.75
CA GLN A 328 3.44 -9.63 23.78
C GLN A 328 3.14 -10.37 22.47
N GLU A 329 2.67 -11.61 22.56
CA GLU A 329 2.30 -12.41 21.39
C GLU A 329 1.09 -11.83 20.67
N GLN A 330 0.11 -11.33 21.40
CA GLN A 330 -1.04 -10.64 20.82
C GLN A 330 -0.58 -9.41 20.04
N GLY A 331 0.30 -8.58 20.62
CA GLY A 331 0.85 -7.42 19.93
C GLY A 331 1.54 -7.77 18.61
N PHE A 332 2.39 -8.80 18.62
CA PHE A 332 3.07 -9.31 17.43
C PHE A 332 2.10 -9.90 16.39
N CYS A 333 1.19 -10.79 16.82
CA CYS A 333 0.26 -11.46 15.92
C CYS A 333 -0.77 -10.51 15.29
N MET A 334 -1.16 -9.45 16.00
CA MET A 334 -1.97 -8.38 15.42
C MET A 334 -1.22 -7.68 14.29
N ARG A 335 0.04 -7.27 14.51
CA ARG A 335 0.89 -6.63 13.47
C ARG A 335 1.15 -7.55 12.29
N PHE A 336 1.27 -8.84 12.54
CA PHE A 336 1.48 -9.87 11.53
C PHE A 336 0.35 -9.92 10.49
N VAL A 337 -0.90 -9.62 10.89
CA VAL A 337 -2.08 -9.65 10.00
C VAL A 337 -2.68 -8.26 9.72
N LEU A 338 -2.10 -7.20 10.28
CA LEU A 338 -2.68 -5.87 10.26
C LEU A 338 -2.76 -5.33 8.82
N PRO A 339 -3.95 -4.95 8.33
CA PRO A 339 -4.10 -4.34 7.03
C PRO A 339 -3.31 -3.03 6.93
N GLU A 340 -2.84 -2.75 5.72
CA GLU A 340 -1.99 -1.61 5.39
C GLU A 340 -2.48 -0.28 5.99
N HIS A 341 -3.75 0.09 5.78
CA HIS A 341 -4.26 1.40 6.19
C HIS A 341 -4.22 1.54 7.72
N HIS A 342 -4.58 0.47 8.44
CA HIS A 342 -4.56 0.45 9.90
C HIS A 342 -3.13 0.50 10.44
N TYR A 343 -2.20 -0.22 9.81
CA TYR A 343 -0.80 -0.21 10.24
C TYR A 343 -0.13 1.13 9.93
N HIS A 344 -0.37 1.70 8.75
CA HIS A 344 0.06 3.04 8.40
C HIS A 344 -0.43 4.04 9.45
N ALA A 345 -1.73 4.04 9.77
CA ALA A 345 -2.29 4.96 10.76
C ALA A 345 -1.63 4.80 12.13
N HIS A 346 -1.44 3.55 12.60
CA HIS A 346 -0.76 3.25 13.86
C HIS A 346 0.65 3.86 13.90
N LEU A 347 1.48 3.62 12.89
CA LEU A 347 2.85 4.14 12.84
C LEU A 347 2.90 5.66 12.63
N TYR A 348 2.00 6.21 11.81
CA TYR A 348 1.86 7.66 11.63
C TYR A 348 1.55 8.36 12.94
N PHE A 349 0.60 7.84 13.73
CA PHE A 349 0.29 8.39 15.06
C PHE A 349 1.42 8.19 16.07
N GLN A 350 2.13 7.06 16.01
CA GLN A 350 3.29 6.83 16.85
C GLN A 350 4.40 7.86 16.59
N GLN A 351 4.66 8.18 15.32
CA GLN A 351 5.71 9.12 14.91
C GLN A 351 5.31 10.60 15.11
N TYR A 352 4.10 10.99 14.67
CA TYR A 352 3.69 12.40 14.62
C TYR A 352 2.65 12.80 15.67
N GLY A 353 2.08 11.85 16.43
CA GLY A 353 0.95 12.09 17.33
C GLY A 353 1.21 13.15 18.42
N ARG A 354 2.46 13.28 18.89
CA ARG A 354 2.82 14.32 19.87
C ARG A 354 2.75 15.73 19.28
N ALA A 355 3.19 15.91 18.04
CA ALA A 355 3.10 17.19 17.33
C ALA A 355 1.64 17.55 16.98
N MET A 356 0.83 16.56 16.62
CA MET A 356 -0.58 16.77 16.30
C MET A 356 -1.43 17.20 17.51
N ARG A 357 -1.12 16.72 18.72
CA ARG A 357 -1.80 17.12 19.96
C ARG A 357 -1.53 18.58 20.37
N ALA A 358 -0.49 19.22 19.80
CA ALA A 358 -0.15 20.61 20.07
C ALA A 358 -0.90 21.61 19.16
N VAL A 359 -1.67 21.13 18.17
CA VAL A 359 -2.49 21.98 17.29
C VAL A 359 -3.86 22.22 17.96
N PRO A 360 -4.35 23.46 18.08
CA PRO A 360 -5.63 23.76 18.72
C PRO A 360 -6.79 22.96 18.10
N ALA A 361 -7.64 22.37 18.95
CA ALA A 361 -8.73 21.48 18.56
C ALA A 361 -9.70 22.07 17.50
N ALA A 362 -9.81 23.40 17.43
CA ALA A 362 -10.63 24.11 16.44
C ALA A 362 -10.13 23.97 14.99
N VAL A 363 -8.82 23.76 14.79
CA VAL A 363 -8.23 23.53 13.45
C VAL A 363 -8.33 22.06 13.06
N VAL A 364 -8.22 21.16 14.05
CA VAL A 364 -8.36 19.71 13.86
C VAL A 364 -9.79 19.35 13.43
N TYR A 365 -10.82 19.99 13.99
CA TYR A 365 -12.22 19.73 13.63
C TYR A 365 -12.59 20.18 12.21
N ILE A 366 -12.10 21.34 11.75
CA ILE A 366 -12.42 21.88 10.41
C ILE A 366 -11.71 21.08 9.30
N LEU A 367 -10.52 20.52 9.59
CA LEU A 367 -9.78 19.65 8.68
C LEU A 367 -10.35 18.22 8.61
N TRP A 368 -11.07 17.78 9.65
CA TRP A 368 -11.59 16.42 9.76
C TRP A 368 -12.98 16.23 9.11
N GLU A 369 -13.91 17.19 9.24
CA GLU A 369 -15.23 17.07 8.57
C GLU A 369 -15.15 17.23 7.05
N SER A 370 -14.19 18.00 6.53
CA SER A 370 -14.24 18.44 5.13
C SER A 370 -13.70 17.43 4.10
N ARG A 371 -12.98 16.36 4.48
CA ARG A 371 -12.38 15.42 3.51
C ARG A 371 -12.36 13.92 3.88
N ILE A 372 -12.80 13.52 5.07
CA ILE A 372 -12.83 12.09 5.48
C ILE A 372 -14.27 11.54 5.62
N GLN A 373 -15.30 12.40 5.66
CA GLN A 373 -16.69 11.99 5.89
C GLN A 373 -17.35 11.16 4.78
N ASN A 374 -16.72 10.95 3.61
CA ASN A 374 -17.27 10.04 2.60
C ASN A 374 -16.85 8.57 2.77
N TYR A 375 -16.02 8.20 3.76
CA TYR A 375 -15.58 6.80 3.90
C TYR A 375 -15.56 6.20 5.32
N ILE A 376 -15.90 6.98 6.37
CA ILE A 376 -15.99 6.45 7.74
C ILE A 376 -17.28 6.94 8.40
N LEU A 377 -18.40 6.39 7.94
CA LEU A 377 -19.64 6.35 8.73
C LEU A 377 -20.01 4.88 8.83
N ILE A 378 -19.72 4.26 9.97
CA ILE A 378 -20.50 3.19 10.64
C ILE A 378 -19.76 2.85 11.96
N HIS A 379 -20.36 3.37 13.04
CA HIS A 379 -20.37 2.88 14.42
C HIS A 379 -19.08 2.77 15.27
N HIS A 380 -18.80 3.87 15.99
CA HIS A 380 -18.44 3.78 17.40
C HIS A 380 -19.71 3.88 18.25
N SER A 381 -20.09 2.80 18.92
CA SER A 381 -20.97 2.85 20.10
C SER A 381 -20.44 1.88 21.14
N GLY A 382 -19.91 2.42 22.24
CA GLY A 382 -19.49 1.63 23.39
C GLY A 382 -18.32 2.27 24.12
N GLU A 383 -18.59 3.26 24.97
CA GLU A 383 -18.42 3.09 26.42
C GLU A 383 -18.73 4.38 27.17
N ASN A 384 -19.41 4.18 28.29
CA ASN A 384 -19.77 5.16 29.30
C ASN A 384 -18.54 5.88 29.84
N ASP A 385 -18.62 7.20 29.96
CA ASP A 385 -18.12 7.84 31.17
C ASP A 385 -19.10 8.87 31.71
N ARG A 386 -19.36 8.77 33.01
CA ARG A 386 -20.39 9.54 33.74
C ARG A 386 -19.76 10.79 34.36
N ARG A 387 -20.62 11.82 34.51
CA ARG A 387 -20.48 13.06 35.30
C ARG A 387 -19.71 14.14 34.52
N VAL A 388 -20.30 15.29 34.18
CA VAL A 388 -20.84 16.29 35.10
C VAL A 388 -22.13 16.90 34.51
N GLY A 389 -23.14 17.07 35.37
CA GLY A 389 -24.45 17.56 34.99
C GLY A 389 -24.50 19.06 34.73
N LEU A 390 -25.33 19.44 33.76
CA LEU A 390 -26.05 20.70 33.72
C LEU A 390 -27.37 20.44 32.99
N ARG A 391 -28.45 20.42 33.78
CA ARG A 391 -29.83 20.48 33.27
C ARG A 391 -30.08 21.87 32.68
N LEU A 392 -30.85 21.92 31.60
CA LEU A 392 -31.81 22.93 31.15
C LEU A 392 -32.20 22.43 29.75
N GLY A 393 -33.41 21.99 29.41
CA GLY A 393 -34.76 22.39 29.78
C GLY A 393 -35.54 22.34 28.47
N HIS A 394 -36.39 21.32 28.28
CA HIS A 394 -37.26 21.20 27.11
C HIS A 394 -38.29 22.33 27.10
N ALA A 395 -38.44 23.02 25.98
CA ALA A 395 -39.67 23.72 25.63
C ALA A 395 -40.13 23.27 24.23
N HIS A 396 -41.28 22.61 24.22
CA HIS A 396 -42.05 22.28 23.03
C HIS A 396 -42.56 23.55 22.35
N GLY A 397 -42.55 23.55 21.01
CA GLY A 397 -43.25 24.52 20.18
C GLY A 397 -43.27 24.05 18.74
N GLY A 398 -44.28 23.26 18.39
CA GLY A 398 -44.52 22.80 17.02
C GLY A 398 -45.20 23.89 16.19
N CYS A 399 -44.88 23.94 14.90
CA CYS A 399 -45.76 24.50 13.88
C CYS A 399 -45.55 23.75 12.55
N ASN A 400 -46.68 23.29 11.99
CA ASN A 400 -46.81 22.61 10.72
C ASN A 400 -46.59 23.57 9.51
N ARG A 401 -46.15 22.96 8.39
CA ARG A 401 -45.97 23.40 6.98
C ARG A 401 -47.07 24.32 6.38
N PRO A 402 -47.02 24.79 5.09
CA PRO A 402 -45.91 25.10 4.15
C PRO A 402 -46.09 26.46 3.41
N SER A 403 -45.03 27.07 2.82
CA SER A 403 -45.17 27.98 1.64
C SER A 403 -43.83 28.38 1.01
N ARG A 404 -43.87 28.68 -0.29
CA ARG A 404 -42.76 28.87 -1.23
C ARG A 404 -42.20 30.30 -1.24
N LEU A 405 -40.96 30.39 -1.75
CA LEU A 405 -40.25 31.52 -2.38
C LEU A 405 -39.26 32.35 -1.54
N ALA A 406 -37.99 32.17 -1.91
CA ALA A 406 -36.90 33.14 -2.08
C ALA A 406 -36.55 34.11 -0.93
N GLY A 407 -35.33 33.97 -0.39
CA GLY A 407 -34.67 35.03 0.38
C GLY A 407 -33.37 34.56 1.01
N ARG A 408 -32.25 35.07 0.50
CA ARG A 408 -30.92 34.96 1.12
C ARG A 408 -30.98 35.55 2.54
N CYS A 409 -30.55 34.80 3.56
CA CYS A 409 -30.16 35.36 4.85
C CYS A 409 -28.73 34.92 5.17
N LEU A 410 -27.80 35.83 4.87
CA LEU A 410 -26.48 35.91 5.48
C LEU A 410 -26.67 36.38 6.93
N THR A 411 -26.27 35.57 7.90
CA THR A 411 -26.15 36.03 9.29
C THR A 411 -24.69 35.99 9.72
N ARG A 412 -24.09 37.19 9.79
CA ARG A 412 -22.82 37.49 10.44
C ARG A 412 -22.91 37.12 11.93
N LEU A 413 -21.98 36.31 12.42
CA LEU A 413 -21.71 36.17 13.86
C LEU A 413 -20.60 37.18 14.23
N ARG A 414 -20.95 38.17 15.03
CA ARG A 414 -20.03 39.09 15.70
C ARG A 414 -19.38 38.36 16.88
N VAL A 415 -18.05 38.37 16.90
CA VAL A 415 -17.22 38.06 18.07
C VAL A 415 -17.29 39.26 19.01
N TYR A 416 -17.62 39.03 20.29
CA TYR A 416 -17.28 39.94 21.37
C TYR A 416 -16.34 39.19 22.31
N GLY A 417 -15.09 39.63 22.34
CA GLY A 417 -14.11 39.29 23.38
C GLY A 417 -13.93 40.48 24.31
N HIS A 418 -13.86 40.19 25.61
CA HIS A 418 -13.27 40.95 26.71
C HIS A 418 -13.46 40.05 27.95
N ALA A 419 -12.48 39.76 28.81
CA ALA A 419 -11.04 39.98 28.86
C ALA A 419 -10.47 38.85 29.73
#